data_AF-A0A395N4J6-F1
#
_entry.id   AF-A0A395N4J6-F1
#
_cell.length_a   1.000
_cell.length_b   1.000
_cell.length_c   1.000
_cell.angle_alpha   90.00
_cell.angle_beta   90.00
_cell.angle_gamma   90.00
#
_symmetry.space_group_name_H-M   'P 1'
#
loop_
_entity.id
_entity.type
_entity.pdbx_description
1 polymer ?
#
loop_
_entity_poly.entity_id
_entity_poly.type
_entity_poly.pdbx_seq_one_letter_code
_entity_poly.pdbx_strand_id
1 'polypeptide(L)'
;MKSFVSVALLPLAVQAVRIVQSNDDGWAESYVRTFNDALNNAGYDVVLSAPAENKSGSSSRDESPKDRKTACQYDSCPANSGPVGSAPNRPDLNWVNSFPVTAMKYGIDTFGPQLWDGEAPELAVAGPNVGTNLWLQVPFSGTVGAACYAAKEEGIPAIAFSGASGGNTAFNTSPVPQRSLVYAELATTLVKKVVDSGKPYLPKDVYLNVNFPKVEGKCTDASKFQWVLTRINTGLLSERDTEWCGEDRLPTETEIAFKSGCYVSVSVGDASDKTTADAARQKVVLGPRRILGGATSTFCAVSNITIKDRSVKLSIPHIMAPIDRCLASMARLSLLQTPRPAIPSIPKFLAPAAAQQVRNASVVRIRKTTKKKKVLPKDFKRHNLNKREFPQYSLCEAMRILRAVEVGEPPASIKYEVHINLKTARNGPVIKNSVRLPHPVQSDWQIAVICPEGSEIAREATAAGAVAVGQETLFEAIKQEKINFDRLICHEASEAAMNKAGLGKILGPKGLMPSKRMRTIVPDVVKSMRDSAGAADYRERQGVIRMAIGQLGYSPDQLKNNIKVLLAKVKAECAEISEEVHKEVHEVILSTTHGPGISLNGNLKDAEEKITPEALSSIM
;
A
#
# COMPACT_ATOMS: atom_id res chain seq x y z
N MET A 1 -45.63 62.51 -29.16
CA MET A 1 -45.50 61.46 -28.14
C MET A 1 -44.38 60.52 -28.56
N LYS A 2 -43.23 60.56 -27.89
CA LYS A 2 -42.11 59.62 -28.13
C LYS A 2 -42.02 58.73 -26.91
N SER A 3 -42.34 57.46 -27.10
CA SER A 3 -42.36 56.42 -26.08
C SER A 3 -40.92 56.02 -25.73
N PHE A 4 -40.54 56.13 -24.46
CA PHE A 4 -39.28 55.60 -23.95
C PHE A 4 -39.48 54.13 -23.60
N VAL A 5 -38.75 53.24 -24.29
CA VAL A 5 -38.65 51.82 -23.96
C VAL A 5 -37.51 51.66 -22.95
N SER A 6 -37.86 51.29 -21.71
CA SER A 6 -36.88 50.86 -20.71
C SER A 6 -36.38 49.46 -21.06
N VAL A 7 -35.08 49.34 -21.35
CA VAL A 7 -34.40 48.05 -21.46
C VAL A 7 -34.07 47.56 -20.05
N ALA A 8 -34.73 46.49 -19.62
CA ALA A 8 -34.37 45.78 -18.40
C ALA A 8 -33.07 44.98 -18.64
N LEU A 9 -31.98 45.31 -17.93
CA LEU A 9 -30.81 44.45 -17.85
C LEU A 9 -31.20 43.18 -17.07
N LEU A 10 -31.24 42.04 -17.76
CA LEU A 10 -31.25 40.72 -17.11
C LEU A 10 -29.86 40.48 -16.49
N PRO A 11 -29.77 40.08 -15.20
CA PRO A 11 -28.50 39.74 -14.59
C PRO A 11 -27.90 38.52 -15.30
N LEU A 12 -26.63 38.62 -15.71
CA LEU A 12 -25.84 37.47 -16.18
C LEU A 12 -25.79 36.44 -15.05
N ALA A 13 -26.46 35.29 -15.23
CA ALA A 13 -26.32 34.17 -14.33
C ALA A 13 -24.87 33.67 -14.40
N VAL A 14 -24.09 33.87 -13.34
CA VAL A 14 -22.77 33.27 -13.20
C VAL A 14 -22.99 31.78 -12.94
N GLN A 15 -22.70 30.94 -13.92
CA GLN A 15 -22.72 29.48 -13.71
C GLN A 15 -21.66 29.12 -12.67
N ALA A 16 -22.07 28.33 -11.67
CA ALA A 16 -21.16 27.74 -10.71
C ALA A 16 -20.16 26.82 -11.42
N VAL A 17 -18.91 26.80 -10.94
CA VAL A 17 -17.89 25.92 -11.54
C VAL A 17 -18.25 24.47 -11.26
N ARG A 18 -18.27 23.67 -12.33
CA ARG A 18 -18.60 22.24 -12.26
C ARG A 18 -17.39 21.42 -11.81
N ILE A 19 -17.51 20.76 -10.67
CA ILE A 19 -16.45 19.98 -10.05
C ILE A 19 -16.85 18.50 -9.99
N VAL A 20 -16.04 17.63 -10.60
CA VAL A 20 -16.13 16.20 -10.34
C VAL A 20 -15.22 15.85 -9.16
N GLN A 21 -15.81 15.22 -8.15
CA GLN A 21 -15.13 14.78 -6.93
C GLN A 21 -15.02 13.26 -6.90
N SER A 22 -13.89 12.74 -6.46
CA SER A 22 -13.70 11.31 -6.19
C SER A 22 -12.91 11.09 -4.90
N ASN A 23 -12.73 9.83 -4.49
CA ASN A 23 -11.84 9.43 -3.39
C ASN A 23 -11.50 7.95 -3.53
N ASP A 24 -10.43 7.47 -2.91
CA ASP A 24 -10.11 6.03 -2.83
C ASP A 24 -10.55 5.34 -1.55
N ASP A 25 -10.79 6.06 -0.45
CA ASP A 25 -11.33 5.43 0.77
C ASP A 25 -12.81 5.04 0.71
N GLY A 26 -13.46 5.32 -0.43
CA GLY A 26 -14.86 5.05 -0.68
C GLY A 26 -15.77 6.27 -0.51
N TRP A 27 -16.95 6.21 -1.11
CA TRP A 27 -17.92 7.32 -1.15
C TRP A 27 -18.57 7.64 0.21
N ALA A 28 -18.50 6.68 1.14
CA ALA A 28 -19.15 6.75 2.45
C ALA A 28 -18.18 7.13 3.58
N GLU A 29 -16.96 7.55 3.24
CA GLU A 29 -15.98 8.06 4.19
C GLU A 29 -16.29 9.53 4.56
N SER A 30 -16.05 9.91 5.83
CA SER A 30 -16.40 11.21 6.38
C SER A 30 -15.68 12.40 5.71
N TYR A 31 -14.40 12.30 5.36
CA TYR A 31 -13.63 13.35 4.69
C TYR A 31 -14.21 13.72 3.33
N VAL A 32 -14.49 12.73 2.48
CA VAL A 32 -15.01 13.02 1.13
C VAL A 32 -16.40 13.66 1.20
N ARG A 33 -17.23 13.23 2.15
CA ARG A 33 -18.58 13.78 2.36
C ARG A 33 -18.57 15.18 2.92
N THR A 34 -17.77 15.40 3.96
CA THR A 34 -17.59 16.74 4.56
C THR A 34 -17.01 17.72 3.55
N PHE A 35 -16.09 17.27 2.70
CA PHE A 35 -15.52 18.09 1.64
C PHE A 35 -16.53 18.40 0.53
N ASN A 36 -17.36 17.43 0.14
CA ASN A 36 -18.43 17.65 -0.82
C ASN A 36 -19.40 18.74 -0.33
N ASP A 37 -19.86 18.62 0.93
CA ASP A 37 -20.74 19.61 1.54
C ASP A 37 -20.05 20.98 1.63
N ALA A 38 -18.76 21.04 1.96
CA ALA A 38 -18.00 22.28 2.00
C ALA A 38 -17.86 22.97 0.63
N LEU A 39 -17.67 22.21 -0.45
CA LEU A 39 -17.62 22.75 -1.81
C LEU A 39 -18.99 23.26 -2.28
N ASN A 40 -20.06 22.49 -2.04
CA ASN A 40 -21.43 22.91 -2.35
C ASN A 40 -21.80 24.19 -1.57
N ASN A 41 -21.46 24.26 -0.28
CA ASN A 41 -21.66 25.46 0.54
C ASN A 41 -20.83 26.67 0.07
N ALA A 42 -19.70 26.43 -0.62
CA ALA A 42 -18.89 27.48 -1.23
C ALA A 42 -19.44 27.95 -2.61
N GLY A 43 -20.57 27.39 -3.07
CA GLY A 43 -21.23 27.79 -4.31
C GLY A 43 -20.71 27.09 -5.56
N TYR A 44 -19.99 25.98 -5.42
CA TYR A 44 -19.62 25.11 -6.54
C TYR A 44 -20.72 24.10 -6.85
N ASP A 45 -20.79 23.67 -8.10
CA ASP A 45 -21.70 22.60 -8.54
C ASP A 45 -20.91 21.29 -8.58
N VAL A 46 -21.11 20.42 -7.60
CA VAL A 46 -20.20 19.29 -7.33
C VAL A 46 -20.91 17.97 -7.50
N VAL A 47 -20.31 17.05 -8.26
CA VAL A 47 -20.74 15.65 -8.30
C VAL A 47 -19.67 14.77 -7.65
N LEU A 48 -20.02 14.06 -6.58
CA LEU A 48 -19.19 12.99 -6.02
C LEU A 48 -19.43 11.70 -6.78
N SER A 49 -18.36 11.09 -7.29
CA SER A 49 -18.33 9.73 -7.81
C SER A 49 -17.13 8.99 -7.25
N ALA A 50 -17.37 8.09 -6.30
CA ALA A 50 -16.32 7.36 -5.60
C ALA A 50 -16.64 5.85 -5.50
N PRO A 51 -15.64 5.00 -5.23
CA PRO A 51 -15.87 3.59 -5.00
C PRO A 51 -16.90 3.31 -3.90
N ALA A 52 -17.70 2.26 -4.08
CA ALA A 52 -18.64 1.77 -3.07
C ALA A 52 -17.95 1.18 -1.82
N GLU A 53 -16.65 0.88 -1.91
CA GLU A 53 -15.80 0.36 -0.84
C GLU A 53 -14.48 1.10 -0.81
N ASN A 54 -13.76 1.03 0.32
CA ASN A 54 -12.37 1.44 0.37
C ASN A 54 -11.52 0.65 -0.65
N LYS A 55 -10.81 1.39 -1.52
CA LYS A 55 -9.90 0.91 -2.57
C LYS A 55 -8.51 1.54 -2.45
N SER A 56 -8.11 2.01 -1.27
CA SER A 56 -6.79 2.60 -1.04
C SER A 56 -5.67 1.64 -1.47
N GLY A 57 -4.59 2.21 -2.04
CA GLY A 57 -3.50 1.42 -2.61
C GLY A 57 -3.79 0.80 -3.99
N SER A 58 -4.91 1.15 -4.64
CA SER A 58 -5.26 0.62 -5.96
C SER A 58 -4.45 1.18 -7.11
N SER A 59 -3.64 2.23 -6.90
CA SER A 59 -3.00 2.99 -7.99
C SER A 59 -4.04 3.41 -9.04
N SER A 60 -3.64 3.47 -10.32
CA SER A 60 -4.50 3.80 -11.46
C SER A 60 -5.30 2.60 -11.99
N ARG A 61 -5.71 1.65 -11.12
CA ARG A 61 -6.53 0.50 -11.54
C ARG A 61 -7.89 0.97 -12.04
N ASP A 62 -8.35 0.31 -13.10
CA ASP A 62 -9.60 0.57 -13.77
C ASP A 62 -10.25 -0.77 -14.17
N GLU A 63 -11.53 -0.93 -13.87
CA GLU A 63 -12.30 -2.12 -14.22
C GLU A 63 -13.78 -1.76 -14.38
N SER A 64 -14.50 -2.37 -15.31
CA SER A 64 -15.94 -2.18 -15.42
C SER A 64 -16.65 -2.51 -14.09
N PRO A 65 -17.56 -1.66 -13.60
CA PRO A 65 -18.30 -1.94 -12.37
C PRO A 65 -19.10 -3.23 -12.47
N LYS A 66 -19.19 -3.95 -11.35
CA LYS A 66 -19.92 -5.23 -11.26
C LYS A 66 -21.04 -5.12 -10.24
N ASP A 67 -22.06 -5.96 -10.35
CA ASP A 67 -23.12 -6.00 -9.36
C ASP A 67 -22.58 -6.30 -7.96
N ARG A 68 -23.07 -5.53 -6.99
CA ARG A 68 -22.73 -5.72 -5.58
C ARG A 68 -23.53 -6.88 -4.99
N LYS A 69 -22.84 -7.80 -4.32
CA LYS A 69 -23.47 -8.88 -3.53
C LYS A 69 -23.63 -8.54 -2.04
N THR A 70 -22.89 -7.53 -1.57
CA THR A 70 -22.88 -7.08 -0.17
C THR A 70 -23.18 -5.58 -0.10
N ALA A 71 -23.66 -5.14 1.06
CA ALA A 71 -23.86 -3.71 1.33
C ALA A 71 -22.57 -2.92 1.11
N CYS A 72 -22.69 -1.65 0.74
CA CYS A 72 -21.54 -0.74 0.63
C CYS A 72 -20.87 -0.52 2.00
N GLN A 73 -19.66 0.01 1.99
CA GLN A 73 -18.95 0.44 3.19
C GLN A 73 -19.86 1.28 4.11
N TYR A 74 -19.85 0.98 5.41
CA TYR A 74 -20.71 1.59 6.43
C TYR A 74 -22.22 1.43 6.18
N ASP A 75 -22.62 0.34 5.52
CA ASP A 75 -24.01 0.06 5.12
C ASP A 75 -24.66 1.22 4.33
N SER A 76 -23.84 2.01 3.65
CA SER A 76 -24.25 3.23 2.95
C SER A 76 -25.16 2.97 1.74
N CYS A 77 -25.17 1.74 1.23
CA CYS A 77 -26.08 1.25 0.22
C CYS A 77 -26.41 -0.22 0.50
N PRO A 78 -27.62 -0.70 0.16
CA PRO A 78 -28.01 -2.09 0.40
C PRO A 78 -27.24 -3.06 -0.50
N ALA A 79 -27.19 -4.33 -0.10
CA ALA A 79 -26.71 -5.40 -0.99
C ALA A 79 -27.62 -5.55 -2.21
N ASN A 80 -27.08 -6.03 -3.33
CA ASN A 80 -27.81 -6.24 -4.59
C ASN A 80 -28.40 -4.95 -5.19
N SER A 81 -27.78 -3.80 -4.92
CA SER A 81 -28.16 -2.48 -5.43
C SER A 81 -27.64 -2.18 -6.85
N GLY A 82 -27.13 -3.19 -7.56
CA GLY A 82 -26.54 -3.02 -8.89
C GLY A 82 -25.05 -2.64 -8.86
N PRO A 83 -24.49 -2.21 -10.01
CA PRO A 83 -23.06 -1.95 -10.16
C PRO A 83 -22.66 -0.50 -9.85
N VAL A 84 -23.64 0.41 -9.89
CA VAL A 84 -23.51 1.85 -9.59
C VAL A 84 -24.81 2.35 -8.97
N GLY A 85 -24.76 3.49 -8.27
CA GLY A 85 -25.97 4.13 -7.75
C GLY A 85 -25.70 5.48 -7.09
N SER A 86 -26.75 6.07 -6.52
CA SER A 86 -26.73 7.41 -5.93
C SER A 86 -27.39 7.41 -4.55
N ALA A 87 -27.05 8.38 -3.71
CA ALA A 87 -27.72 8.57 -2.44
C ALA A 87 -29.17 9.04 -2.64
N PRO A 88 -30.12 8.56 -1.81
CA PRO A 88 -31.48 9.09 -1.82
C PRO A 88 -31.48 10.60 -1.55
N ASN A 89 -32.18 11.37 -2.38
CA ASN A 89 -32.33 12.84 -2.27
C ASN A 89 -31.03 13.66 -2.37
N ARG A 90 -29.91 13.03 -2.76
CA ARG A 90 -28.62 13.69 -3.03
C ARG A 90 -28.07 13.13 -4.35
N PRO A 91 -28.61 13.56 -5.51
CA PRO A 91 -28.21 13.01 -6.81
C PRO A 91 -26.77 13.40 -7.18
N ASP A 92 -26.21 14.39 -6.50
CA ASP A 92 -24.81 14.76 -6.50
C ASP A 92 -23.89 13.72 -5.85
N LEU A 93 -24.42 12.79 -5.05
CA LEU A 93 -23.66 11.81 -4.30
C LEU A 93 -23.77 10.41 -4.91
N ASN A 94 -22.76 10.00 -5.67
CA ASN A 94 -22.77 8.76 -6.45
C ASN A 94 -21.67 7.79 -6.02
N TRP A 95 -21.97 6.49 -6.17
CA TRP A 95 -21.04 5.40 -5.90
C TRP A 95 -20.91 4.47 -7.10
N VAL A 96 -19.72 3.90 -7.23
CA VAL A 96 -19.37 2.96 -8.30
C VAL A 96 -18.74 1.72 -7.68
N ASN A 97 -19.25 0.53 -7.98
CA ASN A 97 -18.64 -0.70 -7.49
C ASN A 97 -17.40 -1.12 -8.29
N SER A 98 -16.35 -0.29 -8.23
CA SER A 98 -15.07 -0.51 -8.89
C SER A 98 -13.94 0.25 -8.19
N PHE A 99 -12.92 0.67 -8.93
CA PHE A 99 -11.73 1.39 -8.48
C PHE A 99 -11.90 2.92 -8.63
N PRO A 100 -11.03 3.72 -7.98
CA PRO A 100 -11.12 5.19 -7.98
C PRO A 100 -11.04 5.81 -9.39
N VAL A 101 -10.21 5.27 -10.29
CA VAL A 101 -10.15 5.76 -11.69
C VAL A 101 -11.47 5.49 -12.41
N THR A 102 -12.05 4.30 -12.25
CA THR A 102 -13.36 3.99 -12.81
C THR A 102 -14.44 4.91 -12.23
N ALA A 103 -14.40 5.18 -10.92
CA ALA A 103 -15.34 6.09 -10.30
C ALA A 103 -15.21 7.52 -10.87
N MET A 104 -13.98 8.01 -11.04
CA MET A 104 -13.71 9.31 -11.68
C MET A 104 -14.26 9.35 -13.11
N LYS A 105 -14.05 8.30 -13.92
CA LYS A 105 -14.64 8.15 -15.26
C LYS A 105 -16.15 8.32 -15.24
N TYR A 106 -16.84 7.59 -14.38
CA TYR A 106 -18.30 7.71 -14.27
C TYR A 106 -18.75 9.09 -13.81
N GLY A 107 -17.97 9.76 -12.95
CA GLY A 107 -18.24 11.15 -12.56
C GLY A 107 -18.16 12.11 -13.76
N ILE A 108 -17.15 11.93 -14.61
CA ILE A 108 -16.90 12.77 -15.79
C ILE A 108 -17.89 12.46 -16.92
N ASP A 109 -18.12 11.18 -17.22
CA ASP A 109 -18.81 10.74 -18.44
C ASP A 109 -20.30 10.47 -18.23
N THR A 110 -20.75 10.32 -16.97
CA THR A 110 -22.11 9.86 -16.68
C THR A 110 -22.80 10.75 -15.66
N PHE A 111 -22.35 10.78 -14.40
CA PHE A 111 -23.09 11.44 -13.33
C PHE A 111 -23.05 12.97 -13.43
N GLY A 112 -21.90 13.56 -13.74
CA GLY A 112 -21.77 15.00 -13.95
C GLY A 112 -22.67 15.49 -15.10
N PRO A 113 -22.52 14.96 -16.33
CA PRO A 113 -23.37 15.33 -17.45
C PRO A 113 -24.87 15.13 -17.20
N GLN A 114 -25.27 14.15 -16.37
CA GLN A 114 -26.68 13.98 -15.98
C GLN A 114 -27.21 15.13 -15.10
N LEU A 115 -26.35 15.76 -14.30
CA LEU A 115 -26.70 16.89 -13.44
C LEU A 115 -26.52 18.24 -14.14
N TRP A 116 -25.63 18.30 -15.13
CA TRP A 116 -25.21 19.55 -15.77
C TRP A 116 -25.70 19.68 -17.22
N ASP A 117 -26.84 19.07 -17.55
CA ASP A 117 -27.46 19.14 -18.89
C ASP A 117 -26.50 18.75 -20.04
N GLY A 118 -25.65 17.76 -19.81
CA GLY A 118 -24.67 17.26 -20.78
C GLY A 118 -23.30 17.97 -20.73
N GLU A 119 -23.14 19.00 -19.92
CA GLU A 119 -21.88 19.73 -19.80
C GLU A 119 -20.80 18.91 -19.06
N ALA A 120 -19.55 19.09 -19.49
CA ALA A 120 -18.40 18.44 -18.88
C ALA A 120 -17.94 19.17 -17.59
N PRO A 121 -17.31 18.45 -16.63
CA PRO A 121 -16.66 19.08 -15.48
C PRO A 121 -15.52 20.00 -15.91
N GLU A 122 -15.30 21.06 -15.14
CA GLU A 122 -14.24 22.05 -15.39
C GLU A 122 -13.00 21.83 -14.50
N LEU A 123 -13.20 21.14 -13.36
CA LEU A 123 -12.17 20.80 -12.40
C LEU A 123 -12.46 19.41 -11.82
N ALA A 124 -11.41 18.63 -11.61
CA ALA A 124 -11.47 17.36 -10.89
C ALA A 124 -10.76 17.47 -9.54
N VAL A 125 -11.38 16.92 -8.49
CA VAL A 125 -10.75 16.81 -7.18
C VAL A 125 -10.86 15.38 -6.67
N ALA A 126 -9.82 14.87 -6.03
CA ALA A 126 -9.79 13.55 -5.44
C ALA A 126 -9.36 13.63 -3.97
N GLY A 127 -10.07 12.98 -3.06
CA GLY A 127 -9.86 13.06 -1.62
C GLY A 127 -10.70 14.14 -0.92
N PRO A 128 -10.31 14.61 0.29
CA PRO A 128 -9.17 14.13 1.06
C PRO A 128 -9.26 12.65 1.41
N ASN A 129 -8.20 11.90 1.16
CA ASN A 129 -8.09 10.50 1.62
C ASN A 129 -7.43 10.42 3.01
N VAL A 130 -7.69 9.34 3.72
CA VAL A 130 -7.10 8.95 5.00
C VAL A 130 -5.72 8.37 4.75
N GLY A 131 -4.70 9.11 5.16
CA GLY A 131 -3.32 8.79 4.90
C GLY A 131 -2.64 9.88 4.07
N THR A 132 -1.32 9.84 4.05
CA THR A 132 -0.51 10.73 3.22
C THR A 132 -0.23 10.09 1.87
N ASN A 133 0.06 10.90 0.86
CA ASN A 133 0.59 10.48 -0.42
C ASN A 133 1.97 11.13 -0.60
N LEU A 134 2.98 10.54 0.04
CA LEU A 134 4.37 11.03 0.02
C LEU A 134 5.28 10.12 -0.79
N TRP A 135 6.05 10.73 -1.70
CA TRP A 135 7.15 10.16 -2.46
C TRP A 135 6.84 8.78 -3.05
N LEU A 136 7.34 7.69 -2.44
CA LEU A 136 7.14 6.32 -2.91
C LEU A 136 5.69 5.83 -2.80
N GLN A 137 4.83 6.52 -2.05
CA GLN A 137 3.41 6.17 -1.90
C GLN A 137 2.58 6.67 -3.09
N VAL A 138 2.97 7.79 -3.71
CA VAL A 138 2.23 8.47 -4.79
C VAL A 138 1.90 7.52 -5.96
N PRO A 139 2.82 6.65 -6.46
CA PRO A 139 2.50 5.70 -7.51
C PRO A 139 1.37 4.72 -7.18
N PHE A 140 1.19 4.38 -5.90
CA PHE A 140 0.21 3.40 -5.42
C PHE A 140 -1.11 4.03 -4.97
N SER A 141 -1.16 5.35 -4.85
CA SER A 141 -2.34 6.09 -4.44
C SER A 141 -3.46 5.99 -5.47
N GLY A 142 -4.65 5.59 -5.03
CA GLY A 142 -5.86 5.59 -5.83
C GLY A 142 -6.38 7.00 -6.04
N THR A 143 -6.30 7.84 -5.01
CA THR A 143 -6.64 9.27 -5.06
C THR A 143 -5.80 10.02 -6.09
N VAL A 144 -4.48 9.84 -6.08
CA VAL A 144 -3.60 10.41 -7.13
C VAL A 144 -3.89 9.77 -8.49
N GLY A 145 -4.17 8.46 -8.53
CA GLY A 145 -4.54 7.77 -9.76
C GLY A 145 -5.76 8.37 -10.44
N ALA A 146 -6.81 8.70 -9.68
CA ALA A 146 -8.02 9.34 -10.17
C ALA A 146 -7.75 10.76 -10.69
N ALA A 147 -6.97 11.56 -9.95
CA ALA A 147 -6.58 12.90 -10.41
C ALA A 147 -5.73 12.86 -11.70
N CYS A 148 -4.78 11.93 -11.79
CA CYS A 148 -3.96 11.75 -12.99
C CYS A 148 -4.79 11.35 -14.20
N TYR A 149 -5.80 10.48 -14.01
CA TYR A 149 -6.73 10.12 -15.09
C TYR A 149 -7.43 11.36 -15.65
N ALA A 150 -8.04 12.17 -14.77
CA ALA A 150 -8.73 13.39 -15.18
C ALA A 150 -7.79 14.37 -15.90
N ALA A 151 -6.58 14.60 -15.36
CA ALA A 151 -5.62 15.53 -15.94
C ALA A 151 -5.01 15.06 -17.27
N LYS A 152 -4.72 13.76 -17.40
CA LYS A 152 -3.97 13.23 -18.56
C LYS A 152 -4.87 12.71 -19.68
N GLU A 153 -5.87 11.91 -19.33
CA GLU A 153 -6.71 11.22 -20.30
C GLU A 153 -7.86 12.13 -20.76
N GLU A 154 -8.45 12.89 -19.82
CA GLU A 154 -9.59 13.79 -20.10
C GLU A 154 -9.18 15.26 -20.27
N GLY A 155 -7.96 15.63 -19.90
CA GLY A 155 -7.47 17.01 -19.97
C GLY A 155 -8.14 17.98 -19.00
N ILE A 156 -8.79 17.47 -17.95
CA ILE A 156 -9.46 18.26 -16.90
C ILE A 156 -8.44 18.56 -15.78
N PRO A 157 -8.21 19.84 -15.43
CA PRO A 157 -7.35 20.21 -14.30
C PRO A 157 -7.71 19.43 -13.03
N ALA A 158 -6.71 18.87 -12.32
CA ALA A 158 -6.98 17.97 -11.20
C ALA A 158 -6.17 18.28 -9.93
N ILE A 159 -6.79 18.03 -8.77
CA ILE A 159 -6.14 18.15 -7.45
C ILE A 159 -6.37 16.86 -6.65
N ALA A 160 -5.33 16.32 -6.05
CA ALA A 160 -5.36 15.18 -5.14
C ALA A 160 -5.07 15.64 -3.70
N PHE A 161 -5.96 15.35 -2.78
CA PHE A 161 -5.90 15.73 -1.36
C PHE A 161 -5.70 14.52 -0.46
N SER A 162 -4.85 14.66 0.55
CA SER A 162 -4.47 13.59 1.48
C SER A 162 -4.31 14.13 2.89
N GLY A 163 -4.83 13.43 3.89
CA GLY A 163 -4.80 13.85 5.30
C GLY A 163 -4.05 12.87 6.19
N ALA A 164 -3.01 13.33 6.90
CA ALA A 164 -2.20 12.46 7.77
C ALA A 164 -2.93 11.96 9.02
N SER A 165 -4.05 12.58 9.43
CA SER A 165 -4.87 12.08 10.53
C SER A 165 -5.54 10.77 10.13
N GLY A 166 -5.14 9.68 10.79
CA GLY A 166 -5.68 8.34 10.59
C GLY A 166 -7.09 8.14 11.15
N GLY A 167 -7.61 6.94 10.93
CA GLY A 167 -8.92 6.49 11.39
C GLY A 167 -10.02 6.83 10.38
N ASN A 168 -10.47 5.83 9.63
CA ASN A 168 -11.63 5.96 8.75
C ASN A 168 -12.90 6.16 9.58
N THR A 169 -13.79 7.02 9.13
CA THR A 169 -15.04 7.30 9.83
C THR A 169 -16.22 7.31 8.86
N ALA A 170 -17.35 6.77 9.31
CA ALA A 170 -18.57 6.73 8.51
C ALA A 170 -19.12 8.15 8.28
N PHE A 171 -19.64 8.39 7.08
CA PHE A 171 -20.24 9.66 6.66
C PHE A 171 -21.34 10.21 7.56
N ASN A 172 -22.05 9.34 8.28
CA ASN A 172 -23.17 9.67 9.15
C ASN A 172 -22.77 9.78 10.64
N THR A 173 -21.48 9.80 10.93
CA THR A 173 -20.98 10.00 12.30
C THR A 173 -21.36 11.38 12.82
N SER A 174 -21.97 11.43 14.01
CA SER A 174 -22.37 12.67 14.68
C SER A 174 -21.82 12.73 16.11
N PRO A 175 -21.15 13.83 16.51
CA PRO A 175 -20.78 14.99 15.69
C PRO A 175 -19.74 14.64 14.61
N VAL A 176 -19.71 15.42 13.52
CA VAL A 176 -18.70 15.27 12.47
C VAL A 176 -17.31 15.46 13.10
N PRO A 177 -16.34 14.56 12.86
CA PRO A 177 -15.02 14.71 13.46
C PRO A 177 -14.34 16.02 13.06
N GLN A 178 -13.72 16.70 14.04
CA GLN A 178 -13.04 17.98 13.80
C GLN A 178 -12.01 17.92 12.67
N ARG A 179 -11.26 16.82 12.57
CA ARG A 179 -10.30 16.59 11.48
C ARG A 179 -10.94 16.60 10.08
N SER A 180 -12.17 16.09 9.94
CA SER A 180 -12.92 16.11 8.68
C SER A 180 -13.29 17.55 8.29
N LEU A 181 -13.71 18.37 9.26
CA LEU A 181 -14.05 19.78 9.04
C LEU A 181 -12.82 20.59 8.63
N VAL A 182 -11.70 20.43 9.35
CA VAL A 182 -10.44 21.16 9.06
C VAL A 182 -9.90 20.80 7.67
N TYR A 183 -9.88 19.51 7.30
CA TYR A 183 -9.42 19.10 5.97
C TYR A 183 -10.34 19.58 4.85
N ALA A 184 -11.66 19.57 5.06
CA ALA A 184 -12.61 20.12 4.10
C ALA A 184 -12.39 21.63 3.90
N GLU A 185 -12.21 22.40 4.98
CA GLU A 185 -11.96 23.84 4.90
C GLU A 185 -10.65 24.17 4.17
N LEU A 186 -9.57 23.45 4.48
CA LEU A 186 -8.28 23.62 3.79
C LEU A 186 -8.37 23.25 2.31
N ALA A 187 -8.99 22.12 1.98
CA ALA A 187 -9.15 21.68 0.59
C ALA A 187 -9.99 22.68 -0.21
N THR A 188 -11.13 23.13 0.33
CA THR A 188 -11.98 24.15 -0.30
C THR A 188 -11.24 25.48 -0.47
N THR A 189 -10.40 25.87 0.50
CA THR A 189 -9.56 27.07 0.38
C THR A 189 -8.60 26.99 -0.82
N LEU A 190 -7.98 25.83 -1.05
CA LEU A 190 -7.10 25.65 -2.21
C LEU A 190 -7.88 25.60 -3.52
N VAL A 191 -9.02 24.88 -3.56
CA VAL A 191 -9.90 24.86 -4.75
C VAL A 191 -10.30 26.28 -5.13
N LYS A 192 -10.72 27.09 -4.15
CA LYS A 192 -11.06 28.50 -4.39
C LYS A 192 -9.91 29.28 -5.01
N LYS A 193 -8.69 29.14 -4.47
CA LYS A 193 -7.50 29.79 -5.05
C LYS A 193 -7.21 29.34 -6.48
N VAL A 194 -7.41 28.06 -6.78
CA VAL A 194 -7.22 27.51 -8.14
C VAL A 194 -8.27 28.05 -9.11
N VAL A 195 -9.54 28.12 -8.70
CA VAL A 195 -10.62 28.69 -9.52
C VAL A 195 -10.42 30.19 -9.73
N ASP A 196 -10.11 30.94 -8.67
CA ASP A 196 -9.87 32.39 -8.71
C ASP A 196 -8.66 32.75 -9.60
N SER A 197 -7.75 31.80 -9.86
CA SER A 197 -6.61 31.98 -10.76
C SER A 197 -7.01 32.15 -12.24
N GLY A 198 -8.24 31.76 -12.59
CA GLY A 198 -8.79 31.81 -13.94
C GLY A 198 -8.40 30.63 -14.82
N LYS A 199 -9.14 30.43 -15.91
CA LYS A 199 -8.88 29.36 -16.88
C LYS A 199 -7.67 29.66 -17.79
N PRO A 200 -6.88 28.64 -18.20
CA PRO A 200 -6.92 27.27 -17.70
C PRO A 200 -6.42 27.20 -16.25
N TYR A 201 -7.17 26.50 -15.39
CA TYR A 201 -6.90 26.47 -13.94
C TYR A 201 -5.53 25.87 -13.60
N LEU A 202 -5.10 24.86 -14.35
CA LEU A 202 -3.77 24.26 -14.26
C LEU A 202 -3.19 24.05 -15.66
N PRO A 203 -1.86 23.93 -15.80
CA PRO A 203 -1.23 23.54 -17.06
C PRO A 203 -1.70 22.16 -17.52
N LYS A 204 -1.57 21.89 -18.83
CA LYS A 204 -1.85 20.57 -19.40
C LYS A 204 -0.98 19.49 -18.75
N ASP A 205 -1.57 18.31 -18.55
CA ASP A 205 -0.92 17.12 -17.97
C ASP A 205 -0.33 17.38 -16.56
N VAL A 206 -0.90 18.32 -15.81
CA VAL A 206 -0.51 18.66 -14.44
C VAL A 206 -1.65 18.37 -13.47
N TYR A 207 -1.29 17.79 -12.33
CA TYR A 207 -2.16 17.74 -11.15
C TYR A 207 -1.44 18.33 -9.94
N LEU A 208 -2.19 18.75 -8.92
CA LEU A 208 -1.62 19.15 -7.64
C LEU A 208 -1.72 17.99 -6.63
N ASN A 209 -0.60 17.59 -6.04
CA ASN A 209 -0.57 16.64 -4.91
C ASN A 209 -0.51 17.43 -3.60
N VAL A 210 -1.51 17.28 -2.74
CA VAL A 210 -1.67 18.06 -1.51
C VAL A 210 -1.69 17.13 -0.31
N ASN A 211 -0.81 17.37 0.66
CA ASN A 211 -0.79 16.63 1.92
C ASN A 211 -0.99 17.57 3.11
N PHE A 212 -2.04 17.28 3.89
CA PHE A 212 -2.32 17.94 5.16
C PHE A 212 -1.64 17.18 6.31
N PRO A 213 -1.03 17.87 7.29
CA PRO A 213 -0.49 17.23 8.48
C PRO A 213 -1.62 16.77 9.40
N LYS A 214 -1.27 16.07 10.49
CA LYS A 214 -2.26 15.61 11.46
C LYS A 214 -2.98 16.80 12.09
N VAL A 215 -4.31 16.71 12.18
CA VAL A 215 -5.16 17.63 12.95
C VAL A 215 -5.10 17.21 14.40
N GLU A 216 -4.09 17.71 15.11
CA GLU A 216 -3.87 17.46 16.53
C GLU A 216 -3.16 18.65 17.19
N GLY A 217 -3.27 18.74 18.52
CA GLY A 217 -2.62 19.81 19.30
C GLY A 217 -3.00 21.22 18.81
N LYS A 218 -2.01 21.95 18.29
CA LYS A 218 -2.20 23.33 17.80
C LYS A 218 -2.80 23.41 16.39
N CYS A 219 -2.81 22.31 15.63
CA CYS A 219 -3.27 22.26 14.24
C CYS A 219 -4.74 21.87 14.12
N THR A 220 -5.60 22.57 14.85
CA THR A 220 -7.04 22.28 14.98
C THR A 220 -7.93 23.34 14.31
N ASP A 221 -7.31 24.34 13.71
CA ASP A 221 -7.94 25.52 13.09
C ASP A 221 -7.23 25.76 11.75
N ALA A 222 -8.00 25.81 10.66
CA ALA A 222 -7.48 25.94 9.30
C ALA A 222 -6.66 27.22 9.09
N SER A 223 -6.95 28.30 9.82
CA SER A 223 -6.22 29.57 9.75
C SER A 223 -4.77 29.47 10.21
N LYS A 224 -4.43 28.44 11.01
CA LYS A 224 -3.07 28.22 11.53
C LYS A 224 -2.17 27.48 10.54
N PHE A 225 -2.74 26.94 9.45
CA PHE A 225 -1.98 26.17 8.49
C PHE A 225 -1.22 27.08 7.53
N GLN A 226 0.08 26.79 7.39
CA GLN A 226 0.96 27.42 6.44
C GLN A 226 1.14 26.50 5.26
N TRP A 227 1.09 27.06 4.08
CA TRP A 227 1.16 26.30 2.86
C TRP A 227 2.57 26.38 2.30
N VAL A 228 3.13 25.26 1.87
CA VAL A 228 4.50 25.17 1.39
C VAL A 228 4.48 24.51 0.02
N LEU A 229 5.11 25.18 -0.95
CA LEU A 229 5.33 24.58 -2.24
C LEU A 229 6.44 23.53 -2.14
N THR A 230 6.16 22.33 -2.61
CA THR A 230 7.05 21.18 -2.49
C THR A 230 7.22 20.44 -3.80
N ARG A 231 8.13 19.48 -3.81
CA ARG A 231 8.28 18.47 -4.85
C ARG A 231 7.99 17.05 -4.34
N ILE A 232 7.58 16.16 -5.24
CA ILE A 232 7.21 14.77 -4.94
C ILE A 232 8.45 13.89 -4.76
N ASN A 233 9.29 13.82 -5.79
CA ASN A 233 10.54 13.04 -5.79
C ASN A 233 11.72 13.87 -5.24
N THR A 234 12.81 13.23 -4.83
CA THR A 234 13.97 13.89 -4.18
C THR A 234 14.80 14.83 -5.07
N GLY A 235 14.58 14.81 -6.39
CA GLY A 235 15.31 15.66 -7.34
C GLY A 235 16.70 15.18 -7.75
N LEU A 236 17.11 13.99 -7.32
CA LEU A 236 18.41 13.41 -7.72
C LEU A 236 18.50 13.10 -9.23
N LEU A 237 17.36 12.83 -9.87
CA LEU A 237 17.26 12.43 -11.28
C LEU A 237 16.34 13.35 -12.10
N SER A 238 16.11 14.59 -11.66
CA SER A 238 15.27 15.57 -12.39
C SER A 238 16.02 16.88 -12.60
N GLU A 239 15.53 17.67 -13.56
CA GLU A 239 16.00 19.04 -13.76
C GLU A 239 15.77 19.94 -12.53
N ARG A 240 16.34 21.13 -12.55
CA ARG A 240 16.11 22.18 -11.53
C ARG A 240 14.64 22.59 -11.51
N ASP A 241 14.15 22.93 -10.32
CA ASP A 241 12.79 23.40 -10.15
C ASP A 241 12.73 24.87 -10.56
N THR A 242 11.53 25.42 -10.67
CA THR A 242 11.41 26.88 -10.82
C THR A 242 11.96 27.58 -9.59
N GLU A 243 12.60 28.72 -9.81
CA GLU A 243 13.12 29.54 -8.72
C GLU A 243 11.99 29.94 -7.77
N TRP A 244 12.16 29.65 -6.48
CA TRP A 244 11.19 29.94 -5.44
C TRP A 244 11.91 30.22 -4.12
N CYS A 245 11.61 31.37 -3.52
CA CYS A 245 12.21 31.82 -2.26
C CYS A 245 13.76 31.86 -2.25
N GLY A 246 14.36 32.19 -3.40
CA GLY A 246 15.82 32.30 -3.56
C GLY A 246 16.55 30.97 -3.82
N GLU A 247 15.81 29.87 -3.97
CA GLU A 247 16.35 28.55 -4.26
C GLU A 247 15.76 28.02 -5.59
N ASP A 248 16.50 27.16 -6.29
CA ASP A 248 16.08 26.49 -7.54
C ASP A 248 15.76 24.99 -7.32
N ARG A 249 15.55 24.63 -6.05
CA ARG A 249 15.24 23.27 -5.60
C ARG A 249 14.22 23.34 -4.47
N LEU A 250 13.01 22.86 -4.74
CA LEU A 250 11.92 22.88 -3.77
C LEU A 250 12.15 21.84 -2.67
N PRO A 251 11.70 22.08 -1.43
CA PRO A 251 11.69 21.07 -0.38
C PRO A 251 10.79 19.90 -0.77
N THR A 252 11.12 18.71 -0.29
CA THR A 252 10.28 17.53 -0.58
C THR A 252 9.03 17.53 0.27
N GLU A 253 7.93 16.95 -0.24
CA GLU A 253 6.72 16.76 0.56
C GLU A 253 6.98 15.95 1.84
N THR A 254 7.92 15.00 1.79
CA THR A 254 8.39 14.22 2.93
C THR A 254 9.03 15.10 4.01
N GLU A 255 9.91 16.02 3.61
CA GLU A 255 10.55 16.96 4.53
C GLU A 255 9.51 17.84 5.26
N ILE A 256 8.50 18.31 4.52
CA ILE A 256 7.43 19.13 5.11
C ILE A 256 6.51 18.29 6.00
N ALA A 257 6.18 17.06 5.62
CA ALA A 257 5.31 16.19 6.41
C ALA A 257 5.93 15.81 7.77
N PHE A 258 7.25 15.71 7.86
CA PHE A 258 7.97 15.43 9.12
C PHE A 258 8.35 16.68 9.91
N LYS A 259 8.10 17.88 9.37
CA LYS A 259 8.42 19.13 10.06
C LYS A 259 7.39 19.46 11.14
N SER A 260 7.85 19.86 12.33
CA SER A 260 6.96 20.29 13.41
C SER A 260 6.23 21.58 13.03
N GLY A 261 4.90 21.53 12.95
CA GLY A 261 4.04 22.68 12.67
C GLY A 261 2.85 22.31 11.79
N CYS A 262 1.99 23.27 11.52
CA CYS A 262 0.81 23.07 10.69
C CYS A 262 1.15 23.39 9.23
N TYR A 263 2.04 22.60 8.61
CA TYR A 263 2.47 22.83 7.23
C TYR A 263 1.74 21.92 6.25
N VAL A 264 1.07 22.52 5.26
CA VAL A 264 0.46 21.81 4.13
C VAL A 264 1.44 21.80 2.97
N SER A 265 1.76 20.62 2.45
CA SER A 265 2.58 20.51 1.25
C SER A 265 1.71 20.55 0.00
N VAL A 266 2.14 21.31 -1.01
CA VAL A 266 1.50 21.39 -2.33
C VAL A 266 2.57 21.14 -3.38
N SER A 267 2.45 20.03 -4.10
CA SER A 267 3.39 19.64 -5.15
C SER A 267 2.75 19.67 -6.52
N VAL A 268 3.49 20.22 -7.49
CA VAL A 268 3.08 20.20 -8.90
C VAL A 268 3.54 18.88 -9.52
N GLY A 269 2.60 17.98 -9.77
CA GLY A 269 2.86 16.64 -10.31
C GLY A 269 2.62 16.54 -11.81
N ASP A 270 3.42 15.72 -12.49
CA ASP A 270 3.17 15.27 -13.86
C ASP A 270 2.16 14.13 -13.86
N ALA A 271 1.03 14.31 -14.51
CA ALA A 271 -0.04 13.30 -14.54
C ALA A 271 0.36 12.02 -15.30
N SER A 272 1.41 12.06 -16.13
CA SER A 272 1.87 10.94 -16.95
C SER A 272 2.67 9.90 -16.16
N ASP A 273 3.45 10.34 -15.17
CA ASP A 273 4.35 9.47 -14.41
C ASP A 273 4.26 9.62 -12.88
N LYS A 274 3.43 10.57 -12.41
CA LYS A 274 3.20 10.90 -11.01
C LYS A 274 4.43 11.47 -10.28
N THR A 275 5.44 11.92 -11.00
CA THR A 275 6.62 12.60 -10.44
C THR A 275 6.42 14.12 -10.44
N THR A 276 7.41 14.88 -9.99
CA THR A 276 7.34 16.34 -10.01
C THR A 276 7.38 16.85 -11.45
N ALA A 277 6.46 17.73 -11.83
CA ALA A 277 6.46 18.39 -13.14
C ALA A 277 7.72 19.25 -13.33
N ASP A 278 8.09 19.55 -14.58
CA ASP A 278 9.24 20.41 -14.88
C ASP A 278 9.04 21.88 -14.43
N ALA A 279 10.15 22.62 -14.36
CA ALA A 279 10.17 24.01 -13.94
C ALA A 279 9.23 24.91 -14.74
N ALA A 280 9.04 24.67 -16.04
CA ALA A 280 8.17 25.51 -16.87
C ALA A 280 6.71 25.35 -16.44
N ARG A 281 6.26 24.12 -16.19
CA ARG A 281 4.92 23.83 -15.66
C ARG A 281 4.75 24.28 -14.22
N GLN A 282 5.76 24.11 -13.37
CA GLN A 282 5.77 24.66 -12.01
C GLN A 282 5.59 26.19 -12.03
N LYS A 283 6.35 26.91 -12.87
CA LYS A 283 6.31 28.37 -12.98
C LYS A 283 4.92 28.92 -13.32
N VAL A 284 4.13 28.20 -14.12
CA VAL A 284 2.75 28.60 -14.45
C VAL A 284 1.84 28.54 -13.22
N VAL A 285 2.01 27.54 -12.36
CA VAL A 285 1.27 27.42 -11.09
C VAL A 285 1.69 28.54 -10.11
N LEU A 286 2.96 28.94 -10.15
CA LEU A 286 3.57 29.93 -9.24
C LEU A 286 3.55 31.38 -9.68
N GLY A 287 3.13 31.66 -10.92
CA GLY A 287 3.12 33.02 -11.44
C GLY A 287 2.45 34.00 -10.47
N PRO A 288 2.88 35.27 -10.41
CA PRO A 288 2.64 36.21 -9.31
C PRO A 288 1.17 36.54 -8.96
N ARG A 289 0.20 35.94 -9.66
CA ARG A 289 -1.24 36.12 -9.45
C ARG A 289 -2.08 34.84 -9.55
N ARG A 290 -1.48 33.63 -9.70
CA ARG A 290 -2.27 32.43 -10.04
C ARG A 290 -2.77 31.66 -8.83
N ILE A 291 -1.99 30.83 -8.15
CA ILE A 291 -2.56 29.93 -7.12
C ILE A 291 -2.03 30.24 -5.71
N LEU A 292 -0.78 30.68 -5.58
CA LEU A 292 -0.11 30.90 -4.29
C LEU A 292 0.25 32.39 -4.04
N GLY A 293 -0.16 33.30 -4.93
CA GLY A 293 0.18 34.71 -4.90
C GLY A 293 -0.79 35.56 -4.09
N GLY A 294 -0.36 35.99 -2.90
CA GLY A 294 -1.11 36.93 -2.04
C GLY A 294 -0.42 37.24 -0.70
N ALA A 295 0.45 36.36 -0.23
CA ALA A 295 1.36 36.63 0.88
C ALA A 295 2.69 35.92 0.61
N THR A 296 3.62 36.62 -0.05
CA THR A 296 4.99 36.13 -0.30
C THR A 296 5.73 35.76 1.00
N SER A 297 5.24 36.20 2.16
CA SER A 297 5.80 35.87 3.48
C SER A 297 5.37 34.51 4.04
N THR A 298 4.16 34.01 3.76
CA THR A 298 3.64 32.78 4.40
C THR A 298 4.17 31.49 3.76
N PHE A 299 4.52 31.54 2.48
CA PHE A 299 4.95 30.36 1.70
C PHE A 299 6.48 30.19 1.60
N CYS A 300 7.25 31.22 1.95
CA CYS A 300 8.72 31.18 2.02
C CYS A 300 9.26 30.89 3.42
N ALA A 301 8.40 30.56 4.39
CA ALA A 301 8.76 30.44 5.81
C ALA A 301 9.85 29.38 6.12
N VAL A 302 10.22 28.53 5.14
CA VAL A 302 11.25 27.50 5.32
C VAL A 302 12.66 28.01 4.97
N SER A 303 12.84 29.00 4.08
CA SER A 303 14.17 29.43 3.63
C SER A 303 14.92 30.35 4.60
N ASN A 304 14.25 30.95 5.59
CA ASN A 304 14.89 31.82 6.60
C ASN A 304 15.55 31.06 7.78
N ILE A 305 15.51 29.73 7.82
CA ILE A 305 16.09 28.93 8.91
C ILE A 305 17.52 28.46 8.57
N THR A 306 17.94 28.52 7.31
CA THR A 306 19.25 27.99 6.86
C THR A 306 20.43 28.96 7.03
N ILE A 307 20.21 30.20 7.49
CA ILE A 307 21.24 31.27 7.47
C ILE A 307 21.99 31.45 8.81
N LYS A 308 21.55 30.86 9.94
CA LYS A 308 22.20 31.12 11.26
C LYS A 308 23.07 30.02 11.85
N ASP A 309 23.05 28.79 11.34
CA ASP A 309 23.76 27.66 11.99
C ASP A 309 24.99 27.11 11.25
N ARG A 310 25.48 27.80 10.21
CA ARG A 310 26.78 27.47 9.59
C ARG A 310 27.95 28.17 10.30
N SER A 311 28.25 27.76 11.53
CA SER A 311 29.54 28.07 12.15
C SER A 311 30.00 27.00 13.14
N VAL A 312 30.08 25.73 12.70
CA VAL A 312 31.01 24.76 13.29
C VAL A 312 31.71 24.02 12.16
N LYS A 313 33.00 24.32 11.99
CA LYS A 313 33.92 23.64 11.08
C LYS A 313 34.18 22.21 11.58
N LEU A 314 33.89 21.20 10.78
CA LEU A 314 34.67 19.96 10.79
C LEU A 314 34.94 19.52 9.36
N SER A 315 36.22 19.54 9.02
CA SER A 315 36.89 19.15 7.79
C SER A 315 36.99 17.63 7.64
N ILE A 316 36.83 17.10 6.40
CA ILE A 316 37.51 15.94 5.75
C ILE A 316 36.75 15.58 4.44
N PRO A 317 37.41 15.03 3.38
CA PRO A 317 37.32 15.55 2.01
C PRO A 317 36.40 14.80 1.04
N HIS A 318 36.15 15.47 -0.10
CA HIS A 318 35.55 14.96 -1.33
C HIS A 318 36.31 13.79 -1.96
N ILE A 319 35.59 12.71 -2.27
CA ILE A 319 35.79 11.92 -3.51
C ILE A 319 34.39 11.56 -4.06
N MET A 320 34.13 11.93 -5.32
CA MET A 320 32.87 11.70 -6.05
C MET A 320 32.89 10.44 -6.92
N ALA A 321 31.67 9.91 -7.16
CA ALA A 321 31.15 9.14 -8.31
C ALA A 321 31.17 7.58 -8.26
N PRO A 322 30.27 6.88 -9.00
CA PRO A 322 28.84 7.15 -9.24
C PRO A 322 27.93 5.91 -9.00
N ILE A 323 26.64 6.17 -8.78
CA ILE A 323 25.58 5.14 -8.62
C ILE A 323 24.94 4.87 -9.97
N ASP A 324 25.03 3.61 -10.42
CA ASP A 324 24.32 3.12 -11.59
C ASP A 324 23.56 1.81 -11.26
N ARG A 325 22.29 1.77 -11.70
CA ARG A 325 21.38 0.61 -11.90
C ARG A 325 20.86 -0.20 -10.69
N CYS A 326 19.54 -0.19 -10.48
CA CYS A 326 18.59 -1.11 -11.17
C CYS A 326 17.17 -1.05 -10.57
N LEU A 327 16.24 -0.44 -11.31
CA LEU A 327 14.82 -0.79 -11.38
C LEU A 327 14.68 -2.20 -11.98
N ALA A 328 14.20 -3.17 -11.20
CA ALA A 328 13.42 -4.32 -11.64
C ALA A 328 13.24 -5.33 -10.49
N SER A 329 12.00 -5.49 -9.99
CA SER A 329 11.37 -6.80 -9.71
C SER A 329 10.17 -6.65 -8.78
N MET A 330 9.00 -6.24 -9.28
CA MET A 330 7.70 -6.60 -8.69
C MET A 330 6.63 -6.70 -9.78
N ALA A 331 6.63 -7.82 -10.48
CA ALA A 331 5.47 -8.30 -11.23
C ALA A 331 5.61 -9.81 -11.39
N ARG A 332 5.02 -10.58 -10.47
CA ARG A 332 4.68 -12.01 -10.67
C ARG A 332 3.83 -12.54 -9.52
N LEU A 333 2.53 -12.68 -9.79
CA LEU A 333 1.52 -13.63 -9.28
C LEU A 333 0.17 -13.03 -9.70
N SER A 334 -0.78 -13.70 -10.36
CA SER A 334 -1.06 -15.13 -10.53
C SER A 334 -2.02 -15.31 -11.73
N LEU A 335 -1.72 -16.23 -12.65
CA LEU A 335 -2.68 -16.76 -13.62
C LEU A 335 -3.21 -18.08 -13.04
N LEU A 336 -4.52 -18.12 -12.73
CA LEU A 336 -5.28 -19.36 -12.59
C LEU A 336 -6.22 -19.46 -13.80
N GLN A 337 -6.09 -20.57 -14.52
CA GLN A 337 -6.92 -20.92 -15.67
C GLN A 337 -8.28 -21.44 -15.18
N THR A 338 -9.36 -20.93 -15.77
CA THR A 338 -10.71 -21.53 -15.69
C THR A 338 -11.11 -22.05 -17.07
N PRO A 339 -11.92 -23.12 -17.16
CA PRO A 339 -12.23 -23.78 -18.42
C PRO A 339 -13.22 -22.96 -19.26
N ARG A 340 -13.11 -23.11 -20.59
CA ARG A 340 -13.87 -22.39 -21.62
C ARG A 340 -15.17 -23.15 -21.95
N PRO A 341 -16.35 -22.52 -22.02
CA PRO A 341 -17.55 -23.17 -22.57
C PRO A 341 -17.54 -23.13 -24.12
N ALA A 342 -18.10 -24.16 -24.73
CA ALA A 342 -18.21 -24.34 -26.18
C ALA A 342 -19.30 -23.44 -26.79
N ILE A 343 -19.06 -22.94 -28.00
CA ILE A 343 -20.00 -22.14 -28.81
C ILE A 343 -20.74 -23.07 -29.78
N PRO A 344 -22.08 -22.96 -29.97
CA PRO A 344 -22.79 -23.73 -30.98
C PRO A 344 -22.73 -23.07 -32.36
N SER A 345 -22.61 -23.89 -33.40
CA SER A 345 -22.59 -23.54 -34.82
C SER A 345 -24.01 -23.32 -35.37
N ILE A 346 -24.23 -22.23 -36.12
CA ILE A 346 -25.38 -22.05 -37.02
C ILE A 346 -24.86 -21.70 -38.42
N PRO A 347 -25.30 -22.40 -39.49
CA PRO A 347 -24.84 -22.15 -40.85
C PRO A 347 -25.70 -21.09 -41.54
N LYS A 348 -25.07 -20.25 -42.39
CA LYS A 348 -25.79 -19.39 -43.34
C LYS A 348 -25.28 -19.67 -44.76
N PHE A 349 -26.09 -20.42 -45.50
CA PHE A 349 -26.19 -20.37 -46.96
C PHE A 349 -27.18 -19.26 -47.34
N LEU A 350 -27.00 -18.67 -48.55
CA LEU A 350 -27.74 -17.55 -49.20
C LEU A 350 -27.18 -16.16 -48.84
N ALA A 351 -26.71 -15.28 -49.73
CA ALA A 351 -26.64 -15.17 -51.20
C ALA A 351 -25.66 -13.99 -51.53
N PRO A 352 -25.70 -13.33 -52.71
CA PRO A 352 -25.11 -13.69 -54.01
C PRO A 352 -23.91 -12.79 -54.41
N ALA A 353 -23.29 -13.13 -55.54
CA ALA A 353 -22.17 -12.43 -56.15
C ALA A 353 -22.57 -11.11 -56.85
N ALA A 354 -21.81 -10.03 -56.63
CA ALA A 354 -21.64 -8.96 -57.62
C ALA A 354 -20.39 -8.10 -57.34
N ALA A 355 -19.59 -7.95 -58.39
CA ALA A 355 -18.72 -6.84 -58.76
C ALA A 355 -17.51 -6.47 -57.88
N GLN A 356 -16.34 -6.79 -58.45
CA GLN A 356 -15.02 -6.25 -58.14
C GLN A 356 -15.00 -4.71 -58.21
N GLN A 357 -14.41 -4.08 -57.19
CA GLN A 357 -13.61 -2.88 -57.39
C GLN A 357 -12.23 -3.07 -56.75
N VAL A 358 -11.23 -3.12 -57.63
CA VAL A 358 -9.81 -3.14 -57.29
C VAL A 358 -9.45 -1.77 -56.71
N ARG A 359 -9.20 -1.73 -55.40
CA ARG A 359 -8.33 -0.72 -54.79
C ARG A 359 -7.15 -1.44 -54.18
N ASN A 360 -5.99 -1.23 -54.79
CA ASN A 360 -4.70 -1.68 -54.28
C ASN A 360 -4.44 -1.00 -52.93
N ALA A 361 -4.80 -1.66 -51.83
CA ALA A 361 -4.21 -1.38 -50.54
C ALA A 361 -2.94 -2.23 -50.44
N SER A 362 -1.79 -1.57 -50.52
CA SER A 362 -0.52 -2.16 -50.12
C SER A 362 -0.65 -2.61 -48.67
N VAL A 363 -0.86 -3.91 -48.47
CA VAL A 363 -0.73 -4.52 -47.14
C VAL A 363 0.75 -4.43 -46.78
N VAL A 364 1.12 -3.35 -46.10
CA VAL A 364 2.35 -3.33 -45.30
C VAL A 364 2.15 -4.39 -44.24
N ARG A 365 2.64 -5.58 -44.53
CA ARG A 365 2.71 -6.70 -43.60
C ARG A 365 3.69 -6.26 -42.51
N ILE A 366 3.18 -5.59 -41.48
CA ILE A 366 3.96 -5.33 -40.26
C ILE A 366 4.33 -6.71 -39.72
N ARG A 367 5.55 -7.16 -40.01
CA ARG A 367 6.17 -8.27 -39.30
C ARG A 367 6.12 -7.87 -37.83
N LYS A 368 5.21 -8.46 -37.05
CA LYS A 368 5.32 -8.47 -35.58
C LYS A 368 6.68 -9.09 -35.29
N THR A 369 7.69 -8.25 -35.05
CA THR A 369 8.93 -8.69 -34.45
C THR A 369 8.54 -9.28 -33.11
N THR A 370 8.63 -10.59 -32.99
CA THR A 370 8.46 -11.28 -31.72
C THR A 370 9.51 -10.72 -30.78
N LYS A 371 9.12 -9.81 -29.87
CA LYS A 371 10.01 -9.29 -28.84
C LYS A 371 10.61 -10.50 -28.14
N LYS A 372 11.91 -10.75 -28.34
CA LYS A 372 12.64 -11.83 -27.66
C LYS A 372 12.36 -11.67 -26.16
N LYS A 373 11.72 -12.67 -25.54
CA LYS A 373 11.48 -12.65 -24.09
C LYS A 373 12.84 -12.46 -23.41
N LYS A 374 12.98 -11.41 -22.60
CA LYS A 374 14.21 -11.18 -21.81
C LYS A 374 14.48 -12.44 -20.99
N VAL A 375 15.66 -13.03 -21.18
CA VAL A 375 16.08 -14.21 -20.40
C VAL A 375 16.21 -13.75 -18.95
N LEU A 376 15.40 -14.32 -18.06
CA LEU A 376 15.51 -14.05 -16.64
C LEU A 376 16.78 -14.72 -16.11
N PRO A 377 17.59 -14.04 -15.27
CA PRO A 377 18.75 -14.67 -14.64
C PRO A 377 18.35 -15.92 -13.85
N LYS A 378 19.20 -16.95 -13.89
CA LYS A 378 19.01 -18.23 -13.16
C LYS A 378 18.90 -17.99 -11.66
N ASP A 379 19.67 -17.04 -11.13
CA ASP A 379 19.77 -16.75 -9.71
C ASP A 379 19.01 -15.47 -9.32
N PHE A 380 18.75 -15.32 -8.03
CA PHE A 380 18.28 -14.06 -7.47
C PHE A 380 19.38 -13.00 -7.55
N LYS A 381 19.00 -11.74 -7.77
CA LYS A 381 19.94 -10.61 -7.75
C LYS A 381 20.47 -10.47 -6.33
N ARG A 382 21.79 -10.36 -6.17
CA ARG A 382 22.43 -10.19 -4.86
C ARG A 382 23.41 -9.03 -4.91
N HIS A 383 23.57 -8.37 -3.78
CA HIS A 383 24.54 -7.31 -3.59
C HIS A 383 25.81 -7.90 -3.00
N ASN A 384 26.98 -7.54 -3.55
CA ASN A 384 28.25 -7.95 -2.96
C ASN A 384 28.48 -7.10 -1.70
N LEU A 385 28.40 -7.74 -0.53
CA LEU A 385 28.59 -7.07 0.77
C LEU A 385 29.97 -6.39 0.86
N ASN A 386 31.00 -7.04 0.31
CA ASN A 386 32.39 -6.56 0.37
C ASN A 386 32.70 -5.36 -0.56
N LYS A 387 31.88 -5.10 -1.60
CA LYS A 387 32.23 -4.13 -2.65
C LYS A 387 31.75 -2.70 -2.36
N ARG A 388 30.85 -2.53 -1.38
CA ARG A 388 30.19 -1.25 -1.08
C ARG A 388 30.33 -0.80 0.37
N GLU A 389 31.14 -1.50 1.18
CA GLU A 389 31.22 -1.30 2.64
C GLU A 389 29.82 -1.17 3.24
N PHE A 390 28.96 -2.17 3.01
CA PHE A 390 27.65 -2.17 3.64
C PHE A 390 27.84 -2.20 5.16
N PRO A 391 27.28 -1.24 5.91
CA PRO A 391 27.46 -1.19 7.35
C PRO A 391 26.80 -2.42 7.97
N GLN A 392 27.61 -3.22 8.65
CA GLN A 392 27.15 -4.37 9.41
C GLN A 392 27.32 -4.06 10.89
N TYR A 393 26.34 -4.46 11.68
CA TYR A 393 26.23 -4.11 13.09
C TYR A 393 26.40 -5.36 13.95
N SER A 394 26.96 -5.20 15.14
CA SER A 394 26.88 -6.25 16.15
C SER A 394 25.45 -6.43 16.66
N LEU A 395 25.16 -7.59 17.25
CA LEU A 395 23.82 -7.87 17.76
C LEU A 395 23.38 -6.84 18.82
N CYS A 396 24.30 -6.42 19.71
CA CYS A 396 23.98 -5.43 20.75
C CYS A 396 23.64 -4.06 20.16
N GLU A 397 24.42 -3.59 19.18
CA GLU A 397 24.16 -2.30 18.53
C GLU A 397 22.84 -2.34 17.73
N ALA A 398 22.60 -3.42 16.98
CA ALA A 398 21.35 -3.62 16.26
C ALA A 398 20.14 -3.61 17.21
N MET A 399 20.23 -4.30 18.35
CA MET A 399 19.17 -4.29 19.36
C MET A 399 18.94 -2.90 19.97
N ARG A 400 20.02 -2.14 20.22
CA ARG A 400 19.91 -0.76 20.74
C ARG A 400 19.14 0.13 19.75
N ILE A 401 19.50 0.09 18.47
CA ILE A 401 18.84 0.87 17.42
C ILE A 401 17.37 0.47 17.32
N LEU A 402 17.08 -0.84 17.23
CA LEU A 402 15.73 -1.34 17.08
C LEU A 402 14.83 -1.00 18.27
N ARG A 403 15.35 -1.07 19.50
CA ARG A 403 14.60 -0.67 20.70
C ARG A 403 14.34 0.82 20.77
N ALA A 404 15.28 1.65 20.29
CA ALA A 404 15.05 3.09 20.21
C ALA A 404 13.92 3.43 19.22
N VAL A 405 13.76 2.64 18.16
CA VAL A 405 12.67 2.81 17.18
C VAL A 405 11.32 2.37 17.76
N GLU A 406 11.28 1.28 18.52
CA GLU A 406 10.04 0.71 19.10
C GLU A 406 9.69 1.32 20.48
N VAL A 407 10.15 2.55 20.75
CA VAL A 407 9.89 3.21 22.04
C VAL A 407 8.39 3.49 22.23
N GLY A 408 7.85 3.11 23.37
CA GLY A 408 6.43 3.28 23.71
C GLY A 408 5.53 2.10 23.35
N GLU A 409 6.06 1.05 22.71
CA GLU A 409 5.30 -0.15 22.37
C GLU A 409 5.38 -1.24 23.45
N PRO A 410 4.33 -2.06 23.65
CA PRO A 410 4.36 -3.15 24.62
C PRO A 410 5.44 -4.21 24.27
N PRO A 411 6.37 -4.53 25.18
CA PRO A 411 7.54 -5.35 24.87
C PRO A 411 7.21 -6.82 24.53
N ALA A 412 6.03 -7.30 24.92
CA ALA A 412 5.53 -8.64 24.58
C ALA A 412 4.83 -8.71 23.21
N SER A 413 4.36 -7.56 22.69
CA SER A 413 3.65 -7.48 21.40
C SER A 413 4.64 -7.44 20.23
N ILE A 414 5.70 -6.64 20.37
CA ILE A 414 6.70 -6.44 19.33
C ILE A 414 7.66 -7.62 19.27
N LYS A 415 7.87 -8.13 18.05
CA LYS A 415 8.71 -9.30 17.79
C LYS A 415 9.92 -8.90 16.96
N TYR A 416 11.07 -9.47 17.31
CA TYR A 416 12.24 -9.51 16.45
C TYR A 416 12.03 -10.55 15.37
N GLU A 417 12.29 -10.19 14.12
CA GLU A 417 12.28 -11.08 12.97
C GLU A 417 13.66 -11.13 12.32
N VAL A 418 14.05 -12.32 11.87
CA VAL A 418 15.32 -12.55 11.17
C VAL A 418 15.01 -12.91 9.73
N HIS A 419 15.68 -12.22 8.82
CA HIS A 419 15.61 -12.42 7.38
C HIS A 419 16.97 -12.99 6.93
N ILE A 420 16.97 -14.27 6.57
CA ILE A 420 18.17 -14.97 6.08
C ILE A 420 18.11 -14.98 4.55
N ASN A 421 18.99 -14.22 3.93
CA ASN A 421 19.15 -14.21 2.48
C ASN A 421 19.99 -15.42 2.08
N LEU A 422 19.44 -16.30 1.25
CA LEU A 422 20.11 -17.49 0.74
C LEU A 422 20.62 -17.25 -0.67
N LYS A 423 21.81 -17.78 -0.94
CA LYS A 423 22.29 -17.94 -2.29
C LYS A 423 21.69 -19.18 -2.94
N THR A 424 20.49 -19.05 -3.50
CA THR A 424 19.85 -20.10 -4.30
C THR A 424 19.45 -19.68 -5.72
N ALA A 425 19.28 -20.67 -6.60
CA ALA A 425 18.70 -20.50 -7.92
C ALA A 425 17.17 -20.31 -7.85
N ARG A 426 16.58 -19.58 -8.78
CA ARG A 426 15.13 -19.29 -8.80
C ARG A 426 14.24 -20.53 -8.97
N ASN A 427 14.76 -21.55 -9.65
CA ASN A 427 14.07 -22.81 -9.93
C ASN A 427 14.58 -23.94 -9.02
N GLY A 428 15.24 -23.62 -7.91
CA GLY A 428 15.73 -24.62 -6.96
C GLY A 428 14.63 -25.18 -6.06
N PRO A 429 14.90 -26.30 -5.36
CA PRO A 429 14.04 -26.78 -4.29
C PRO A 429 13.87 -25.69 -3.21
N VAL A 430 12.80 -25.72 -2.43
CA VAL A 430 12.50 -24.70 -1.40
C VAL A 430 12.65 -25.30 -0.02
N ILE A 431 13.37 -24.62 0.89
CA ILE A 431 13.48 -25.05 2.28
C ILE A 431 12.15 -24.81 3.01
N LYS A 432 11.61 -25.87 3.62
CA LYS A 432 10.43 -25.81 4.50
C LYS A 432 10.65 -26.77 5.67
N ASN A 433 10.86 -26.23 6.87
CA ASN A 433 11.06 -27.04 8.08
C ASN A 433 10.58 -26.27 9.33
N SER A 434 10.68 -26.91 10.49
CA SER A 434 10.31 -26.38 11.80
C SER A 434 11.50 -26.41 12.77
N VAL A 435 11.70 -25.37 13.58
CA VAL A 435 12.79 -25.30 14.57
C VAL A 435 12.26 -25.00 15.95
N ARG A 436 12.69 -25.78 16.94
CA ARG A 436 12.44 -25.47 18.34
C ARG A 436 13.47 -24.47 18.84
N LEU A 437 12.99 -23.31 19.26
CA LEU A 437 13.83 -22.26 19.82
C LEU A 437 14.06 -22.52 21.32
N PRO A 438 15.28 -22.29 21.84
CA PRO A 438 15.55 -22.33 23.28
C PRO A 438 14.65 -21.37 24.09
N HIS A 439 14.40 -20.18 23.54
CA HIS A 439 13.50 -19.19 24.14
C HIS A 439 12.27 -19.00 23.23
N PRO A 440 11.04 -19.32 23.69
CA PRO A 440 9.85 -19.35 22.86
C PRO A 440 9.25 -17.95 22.60
N VAL A 441 9.13 -17.57 21.33
CA VAL A 441 8.68 -16.23 20.88
C VAL A 441 7.18 -15.99 21.09
N GLN A 442 6.38 -17.06 21.13
CA GLN A 442 4.93 -17.02 21.35
C GLN A 442 4.55 -18.05 22.41
N SER A 443 3.59 -17.68 23.25
CA SER A 443 2.91 -18.55 24.20
C SER A 443 1.64 -19.16 23.57
N ASP A 444 1.39 -20.41 23.97
CA ASP A 444 0.20 -21.27 23.81
C ASP A 444 -0.28 -21.58 22.39
N TRP A 445 0.35 -22.57 21.75
CA TRP A 445 -0.24 -23.18 20.55
C TRP A 445 -1.35 -24.15 20.91
N GLN A 446 -2.49 -23.96 20.25
CA GLN A 446 -3.60 -24.88 20.35
C GLN A 446 -3.39 -26.01 19.33
N ILE A 447 -3.16 -27.23 19.83
CA ILE A 447 -2.93 -28.42 19.00
C ILE A 447 -4.22 -29.24 18.94
N ALA A 448 -4.63 -29.58 17.72
CA ALA A 448 -5.70 -30.53 17.46
C ALA A 448 -5.13 -31.83 16.86
N VAL A 449 -5.76 -32.95 17.20
CA VAL A 449 -5.34 -34.29 16.79
C VAL A 449 -6.48 -35.01 16.07
N ILE A 450 -6.22 -35.42 14.83
CA ILE A 450 -7.07 -36.35 14.09
C ILE A 450 -6.64 -37.77 14.46
N CYS A 451 -7.52 -38.47 15.17
CA CYS A 451 -7.37 -39.89 15.47
C CYS A 451 -8.74 -40.57 15.47
N PRO A 452 -8.81 -41.91 15.35
CA PRO A 452 -10.08 -42.64 15.38
C PRO A 452 -10.84 -42.34 16.68
N GLU A 453 -12.14 -42.09 16.57
CA GLU A 453 -12.97 -41.73 17.72
C GLU A 453 -13.02 -42.87 18.75
N GLY A 454 -12.91 -42.51 20.04
CA GLY A 454 -12.92 -43.49 21.14
C GLY A 454 -11.66 -44.35 21.30
N SER A 455 -10.61 -44.13 20.50
CA SER A 455 -9.34 -44.87 20.62
C SER A 455 -8.52 -44.49 21.87
N GLU A 456 -7.62 -45.38 22.29
CA GLU A 456 -6.67 -45.11 23.38
C GLU A 456 -5.82 -43.86 23.07
N ILE A 457 -5.43 -43.69 21.80
CA ILE A 457 -4.69 -42.53 21.27
C ILE A 457 -5.45 -41.22 21.54
N ALA A 458 -6.78 -41.23 21.40
CA ALA A 458 -7.59 -40.05 21.66
C ALA A 458 -7.56 -39.64 23.15
N ARG A 459 -7.57 -40.64 24.05
CA ARG A 459 -7.47 -40.41 25.50
C ARG A 459 -6.08 -39.90 25.88
N GLU A 460 -5.04 -40.47 25.30
CA GLU A 460 -3.65 -40.02 25.50
C GLU A 460 -3.40 -38.60 24.99
N ALA A 461 -3.91 -38.26 23.81
CA ALA A 461 -3.80 -36.91 23.23
C ALA A 461 -4.54 -35.87 24.10
N THR A 462 -5.73 -36.22 24.59
CA THR A 462 -6.50 -35.36 25.51
C THR A 462 -5.75 -35.15 26.83
N ALA A 463 -5.18 -36.23 27.40
CA ALA A 463 -4.35 -36.16 28.60
C ALA A 463 -3.06 -35.35 28.40
N ALA A 464 -2.51 -35.35 27.18
CA ALA A 464 -1.35 -34.54 26.81
C ALA A 464 -1.67 -33.06 26.54
N GLY A 465 -2.95 -32.65 26.62
CA GLY A 465 -3.37 -31.26 26.49
C GLY A 465 -3.81 -30.84 25.07
N ALA A 466 -4.24 -31.78 24.22
CA ALA A 466 -4.85 -31.43 22.94
C ALA A 466 -6.20 -30.73 23.15
N VAL A 467 -6.43 -29.63 22.41
CA VAL A 467 -7.63 -28.79 22.53
C VAL A 467 -8.84 -29.46 21.87
N ALA A 468 -8.61 -30.17 20.77
CA ALA A 468 -9.63 -30.90 20.05
C ALA A 468 -9.06 -32.23 19.54
N VAL A 469 -9.81 -33.31 19.77
CA VAL A 469 -9.42 -34.67 19.40
C VAL A 469 -10.62 -35.37 18.77
N GLY A 470 -10.43 -35.98 17.60
CA GLY A 470 -11.47 -36.77 16.94
C GLY A 470 -11.32 -36.81 15.43
N GLN A 471 -12.05 -37.75 14.80
CA GLN A 471 -12.01 -37.94 13.35
C GLN A 471 -13.17 -37.21 12.68
N GLU A 472 -14.40 -37.68 12.85
CA GLU A 472 -15.58 -37.14 12.13
C GLU A 472 -15.99 -35.79 12.72
N THR A 473 -15.99 -35.69 14.04
CA THR A 473 -16.27 -34.45 14.78
C THR A 473 -15.38 -33.29 14.31
N LEU A 474 -14.08 -33.56 14.13
CA LEU A 474 -13.12 -32.53 13.71
C LEU A 474 -13.26 -32.21 12.21
N PHE A 475 -13.62 -33.19 11.38
CA PHE A 475 -13.89 -32.96 9.96
C PHE A 475 -15.10 -32.04 9.75
N GLU A 476 -16.15 -32.20 10.54
CA GLU A 476 -17.31 -31.32 10.51
C GLU A 476 -16.98 -29.91 10.97
N ALA A 477 -16.24 -29.77 12.08
CA ALA A 477 -15.78 -28.47 12.57
C ALA A 477 -14.92 -27.72 11.53
N ILE A 478 -14.01 -28.44 10.84
CA ILE A 478 -13.17 -27.87 9.78
C ILE A 478 -14.01 -27.46 8.57
N LYS A 479 -15.01 -28.26 8.17
CA LYS A 479 -15.91 -27.93 7.06
C LYS A 479 -16.80 -26.73 7.36
N GLN A 480 -17.17 -26.54 8.63
CA GLN A 480 -17.88 -25.35 9.11
C GLN A 480 -16.96 -24.13 9.35
N GLU A 481 -15.66 -24.25 9.03
CA GLU A 481 -14.62 -23.24 9.24
C GLU A 481 -14.42 -22.78 10.69
N LYS A 482 -14.93 -23.54 11.67
CA LYS A 482 -14.71 -23.32 13.12
C LYS A 482 -13.34 -23.87 13.52
N ILE A 483 -12.28 -23.15 13.15
CA ILE A 483 -10.89 -23.55 13.41
C ILE A 483 -10.34 -22.70 14.56
N ASN A 484 -10.24 -23.32 15.74
CA ASN A 484 -9.68 -22.73 16.97
C ASN A 484 -8.38 -23.46 17.36
N PHE A 485 -7.54 -23.81 16.38
CA PHE A 485 -6.27 -24.47 16.62
C PHE A 485 -5.21 -24.03 15.59
N ASP A 486 -3.95 -23.96 16.04
CA ASP A 486 -2.80 -23.50 15.26
C ASP A 486 -2.06 -24.65 14.59
N ARG A 487 -2.20 -25.88 15.11
CA ARG A 487 -1.53 -27.08 14.60
C ARG A 487 -2.47 -28.26 14.54
N LEU A 488 -2.33 -29.04 13.48
CA LEU A 488 -3.10 -30.24 13.24
C LEU A 488 -2.17 -31.42 13.04
N ILE A 489 -2.25 -32.39 13.95
CA ILE A 489 -1.52 -33.65 13.87
C ILE A 489 -2.51 -34.73 13.48
N CYS A 490 -2.10 -35.65 12.61
CA CYS A 490 -2.91 -36.78 12.19
C CYS A 490 -2.22 -38.08 12.54
N HIS A 491 -2.95 -39.01 13.14
CA HIS A 491 -2.48 -40.37 13.29
C HIS A 491 -2.53 -41.10 11.94
N GLU A 492 -1.59 -42.03 11.70
CA GLU A 492 -1.50 -42.78 10.44
C GLU A 492 -2.78 -43.54 10.09
N ALA A 493 -3.47 -44.11 11.08
CA ALA A 493 -4.73 -44.83 10.88
C ALA A 493 -5.85 -43.95 10.29
N SER A 494 -5.80 -42.64 10.50
CA SER A 494 -6.83 -41.69 10.04
C SER A 494 -6.43 -40.96 8.74
N GLU A 495 -5.27 -41.27 8.14
CA GLU A 495 -4.80 -40.67 6.88
C GLU A 495 -5.79 -40.92 5.73
N ALA A 496 -6.30 -42.15 5.61
CA ALA A 496 -7.25 -42.52 4.56
C ALA A 496 -8.57 -41.75 4.68
N ALA A 497 -9.06 -41.57 5.91
CA ALA A 497 -10.30 -40.84 6.18
C ALA A 497 -10.14 -39.34 5.90
N MET A 498 -9.00 -38.76 6.25
CA MET A 498 -8.68 -37.35 5.95
C MET A 498 -8.67 -37.08 4.44
N ASN A 499 -8.07 -37.98 3.66
CA ASN A 499 -8.05 -37.85 2.19
C ASN A 499 -9.46 -37.96 1.58
N LYS A 500 -10.30 -38.86 2.11
CA LYS A 500 -11.70 -39.00 1.69
C LYS A 500 -12.54 -37.76 2.04
N ALA A 501 -12.24 -37.08 3.14
CA ALA A 501 -12.98 -35.92 3.61
C ALA A 501 -12.76 -34.64 2.78
N GLY A 502 -11.74 -34.59 1.92
CA GLY A 502 -11.53 -33.47 0.98
C GLY A 502 -11.14 -32.14 1.62
N LEU A 503 -10.50 -32.15 2.80
CA LEU A 503 -10.20 -30.95 3.60
C LEU A 503 -9.08 -30.06 3.05
N GLY A 504 -8.36 -30.51 2.03
CA GLY A 504 -7.21 -29.81 1.46
C GLY A 504 -7.52 -28.41 0.91
N LYS A 505 -8.75 -28.18 0.43
CA LYS A 505 -9.18 -26.84 -0.05
C LYS A 505 -9.22 -25.80 1.07
N ILE A 506 -9.55 -26.22 2.30
CA ILE A 506 -9.71 -25.34 3.46
C ILE A 506 -8.39 -25.23 4.24
N LEU A 507 -7.77 -26.37 4.56
CA LEU A 507 -6.55 -26.42 5.37
C LEU A 507 -5.29 -26.04 4.57
N GLY A 508 -5.30 -26.20 3.24
CA GLY A 508 -4.16 -25.91 2.37
C GLY A 508 -3.74 -24.44 2.39
N PRO A 509 -4.66 -23.47 2.14
CA PRO A 509 -4.36 -22.05 2.23
C PRO A 509 -3.89 -21.60 3.62
N LYS A 510 -4.44 -22.21 4.69
CA LYS A 510 -4.06 -21.93 6.09
C LYS A 510 -2.73 -22.57 6.50
N GLY A 511 -2.16 -23.48 5.69
CA GLY A 511 -0.91 -24.17 6.01
C GLY A 511 -1.03 -25.26 7.08
N LEU A 512 -2.25 -25.60 7.49
CA LEU A 512 -2.55 -26.56 8.56
C LEU A 512 -2.68 -28.01 8.08
N MET A 513 -2.59 -28.26 6.77
CA MET A 513 -2.76 -29.59 6.21
C MET A 513 -1.64 -30.56 6.67
N PRO A 514 -1.97 -31.68 7.34
CA PRO A 514 -0.97 -32.65 7.76
C PRO A 514 -0.27 -33.31 6.58
N SER A 515 1.03 -33.59 6.70
CA SER A 515 1.78 -34.34 5.68
C SER A 515 2.95 -35.12 6.28
N LYS A 516 3.31 -36.25 5.65
CA LYS A 516 4.48 -37.07 6.04
C LYS A 516 5.78 -36.28 5.95
N ARG A 517 5.92 -35.40 4.94
CA ARG A 517 7.07 -34.51 4.78
C ARG A 517 7.23 -33.52 5.94
N MET A 518 6.12 -33.00 6.46
CA MET A 518 6.13 -32.09 7.61
C MET A 518 6.19 -32.83 8.96
N ARG A 519 6.26 -34.17 8.96
CA ARG A 519 6.28 -35.03 10.17
C ARG A 519 5.07 -34.81 11.09
N THR A 520 3.92 -34.41 10.52
CA THR A 520 2.66 -34.22 11.26
C THR A 520 1.69 -35.39 11.05
N ILE A 521 2.03 -36.33 10.15
CA ILE A 521 1.39 -37.65 10.08
C ILE A 521 2.34 -38.61 10.78
N VAL A 522 1.94 -39.12 11.93
CA VAL A 522 2.81 -39.88 12.84
C VAL A 522 2.08 -41.05 13.48
N PRO A 523 2.79 -42.13 13.84
CA PRO A 523 2.24 -43.19 14.67
C PRO A 523 2.16 -42.77 16.15
N ASP A 524 3.19 -42.08 16.67
CA ASP A 524 3.22 -41.58 18.04
C ASP A 524 2.81 -40.10 18.10
N VAL A 525 1.56 -39.87 18.50
CA VAL A 525 0.96 -38.54 18.59
C VAL A 525 1.53 -37.74 19.74
N VAL A 526 1.73 -38.34 20.92
CA VAL A 526 2.15 -37.62 22.14
C VAL A 526 3.56 -37.07 21.98
N LYS A 527 4.47 -37.85 21.40
CA LYS A 527 5.82 -37.38 21.10
C LYS A 527 5.80 -36.24 20.07
N SER A 528 5.02 -36.40 19.01
CA SER A 528 4.87 -35.34 18.00
C SER A 528 4.24 -34.08 18.57
N MET A 529 3.29 -34.18 19.49
CA MET A 529 2.74 -33.02 20.22
C MET A 529 3.82 -32.29 21.02
N ARG A 530 4.69 -33.01 21.73
CA ARG A 530 5.80 -32.41 22.50
C ARG A 530 6.86 -31.75 21.62
N ASP A 531 7.19 -32.38 20.50
CA ASP A 531 8.14 -31.83 19.53
C ASP A 531 7.54 -30.65 18.76
N SER A 532 6.23 -30.71 18.50
CA SER A 532 5.47 -29.65 17.85
C SER A 532 5.14 -28.52 18.80
N ALA A 533 5.18 -28.71 20.12
CA ALA A 533 5.01 -27.64 21.10
C ALA A 533 6.27 -26.76 21.13
N GLY A 534 6.12 -25.49 20.71
CA GLY A 534 7.21 -24.51 20.70
C GLY A 534 8.19 -24.58 19.50
N ALA A 535 8.03 -25.51 18.55
CA ALA A 535 8.73 -25.53 17.26
C ALA A 535 8.17 -24.56 16.21
N ALA A 536 8.84 -23.47 15.87
CA ALA A 536 8.38 -22.48 14.89
C ALA A 536 8.62 -22.96 13.45
N ASP A 537 7.62 -22.81 12.57
CA ASP A 537 7.75 -23.16 11.16
C ASP A 537 8.36 -22.02 10.35
N TYR A 538 9.27 -22.34 9.43
CA TYR A 538 9.79 -21.39 8.47
C TYR A 538 9.79 -21.96 7.05
N ARG A 539 9.61 -21.07 6.08
CA ARG A 539 9.59 -21.41 4.66
C ARG A 539 10.35 -20.38 3.86
N GLU A 540 11.26 -20.86 3.03
CA GLU A 540 11.96 -20.04 2.05
C GLU A 540 10.96 -19.51 1.00
N ARG A 541 10.99 -18.19 0.78
CA ARG A 541 10.25 -17.53 -0.31
C ARG A 541 11.20 -16.58 -1.03
N GLN A 542 11.30 -16.74 -2.35
CA GLN A 542 12.15 -15.89 -3.20
C GLN A 542 13.62 -15.83 -2.74
N GLY A 543 14.14 -16.94 -2.19
CA GLY A 543 15.51 -17.01 -1.66
C GLY A 543 15.72 -16.37 -0.30
N VAL A 544 14.66 -16.00 0.42
CA VAL A 544 14.73 -15.44 1.78
C VAL A 544 13.91 -16.29 2.74
N ILE A 545 14.49 -16.62 3.90
CA ILE A 545 13.76 -17.21 5.03
C ILE A 545 13.44 -16.08 6.02
N ARG A 546 12.18 -15.94 6.39
CA ARG A 546 11.72 -14.97 7.38
C ARG A 546 11.08 -15.70 8.56
N MET A 547 11.52 -15.41 9.77
CA MET A 547 11.00 -16.03 10.99
C MET A 547 11.11 -15.09 12.18
N ALA A 548 10.08 -15.07 13.03
CA ALA A 548 10.15 -14.39 14.32
C ALA A 548 11.07 -15.17 15.26
N ILE A 549 12.02 -14.49 15.90
CA ILE A 549 13.11 -15.10 16.66
C ILE A 549 13.11 -14.70 18.16
N GLY A 550 12.41 -13.63 18.53
CA GLY A 550 12.34 -13.13 19.89
C GLY A 550 11.27 -12.06 20.07
N GLN A 551 11.02 -11.67 21.31
CA GLN A 551 10.20 -10.50 21.66
C GLN A 551 11.11 -9.32 22.02
N LEU A 552 10.60 -8.09 21.97
CA LEU A 552 11.38 -6.88 22.28
C LEU A 552 12.03 -6.93 23.67
N GLY A 553 11.34 -7.55 24.64
CA GLY A 553 11.83 -7.76 26.01
C GLY A 553 12.94 -8.81 26.18
N TYR A 554 13.39 -9.47 25.12
CA TYR A 554 14.44 -10.50 25.21
C TYR A 554 15.81 -9.88 25.46
N SER A 555 16.63 -10.56 26.29
CA SER A 555 18.03 -10.18 26.47
C SER A 555 18.88 -10.51 25.23
N PRO A 556 20.02 -9.82 25.04
CA PRO A 556 20.93 -10.12 23.93
C PRO A 556 21.39 -11.58 23.89
N ASP A 557 21.58 -12.21 25.05
CA ASP A 557 21.98 -13.61 25.13
C ASP A 557 20.86 -14.58 24.73
N GLN A 558 19.62 -14.29 25.13
CA GLN A 558 18.45 -15.07 24.71
C GLN A 558 18.28 -15.02 23.19
N LEU A 559 18.38 -13.81 22.62
CA LEU A 559 18.26 -13.60 21.18
C LEU A 559 19.40 -14.27 20.40
N LYS A 560 20.64 -14.16 20.89
CA LYS A 560 21.83 -14.84 20.34
C LYS A 560 21.64 -16.36 20.29
N ASN A 561 21.19 -16.96 21.38
CA ASN A 561 20.99 -18.41 21.46
C ASN A 561 19.94 -18.89 20.45
N ASN A 562 18.84 -18.15 20.32
CA ASN A 562 17.81 -18.44 19.32
C ASN A 562 18.34 -18.33 17.89
N ILE A 563 19.04 -17.24 17.56
CA ILE A 563 19.64 -17.02 16.23
C ILE A 563 20.65 -18.13 15.90
N LYS A 564 21.48 -18.54 16.86
CA LYS A 564 22.49 -19.59 16.67
C LYS A 564 21.84 -20.94 16.32
N VAL A 565 20.77 -21.31 17.03
CA VAL A 565 20.03 -22.56 16.75
C VAL A 565 19.37 -22.51 15.37
N LEU A 566 18.73 -21.39 15.01
CA LEU A 566 18.15 -21.21 13.68
C LEU A 566 19.20 -21.32 12.57
N LEU A 567 20.31 -20.58 12.69
CA LEU A 567 21.37 -20.59 11.68
C LEU A 567 22.04 -21.95 11.55
N ALA A 568 22.27 -22.67 12.65
CA ALA A 568 22.83 -24.02 12.61
C ALA A 568 21.90 -24.97 11.82
N LYS A 569 20.59 -24.91 12.08
CA LYS A 569 19.61 -25.73 11.38
C LYS A 569 19.51 -25.39 9.89
N VAL A 570 19.41 -24.10 9.56
CA VAL A 570 19.33 -23.65 8.16
C VAL A 570 20.60 -24.03 7.39
N LYS A 571 21.78 -23.93 8.01
CA LYS A 571 23.05 -24.36 7.39
C LYS A 571 23.08 -25.87 7.14
N ALA A 572 22.60 -26.69 8.07
CA ALA A 572 22.50 -28.14 7.88
C ALA A 572 21.57 -28.50 6.71
N GLU A 573 20.42 -27.83 6.60
CA GLU A 573 19.48 -28.03 5.48
C GLU A 573 20.03 -27.52 4.15
N CYS A 574 20.77 -26.41 4.17
CA CYS A 574 21.45 -25.93 2.97
C CYS A 574 22.50 -26.96 2.51
N ALA A 575 23.24 -27.58 3.44
CA ALA A 575 24.23 -28.61 3.10
C ALA A 575 23.58 -29.86 2.51
N GLU A 576 22.46 -30.34 3.07
CA GLU A 576 21.70 -31.49 2.56
C GLU A 576 21.18 -31.25 1.13
N ILE A 577 20.67 -30.03 0.86
CA ILE A 577 20.13 -29.67 -0.46
C ILE A 577 21.24 -29.30 -1.47
N SER A 578 22.44 -28.94 -0.99
CA SER A 578 23.53 -28.46 -1.83
C SER A 578 24.05 -29.50 -2.83
N GLU A 579 23.79 -30.79 -2.59
CA GLU A 579 24.11 -31.87 -3.54
C GLU A 579 23.37 -31.72 -4.88
N GLU A 580 22.13 -31.19 -4.85
CA GLU A 580 21.34 -30.91 -6.05
C GLU A 580 21.57 -29.50 -6.57
N VAL A 581 21.53 -28.50 -5.68
CA VAL A 581 21.58 -27.07 -6.02
C VAL A 581 22.37 -26.32 -4.95
N HIS A 582 23.46 -25.64 -5.36
CA HIS A 582 24.27 -24.80 -4.46
C HIS A 582 23.39 -23.82 -3.67
N LYS A 583 23.35 -24.02 -2.35
CA LYS A 583 22.65 -23.16 -1.39
C LYS A 583 23.58 -22.81 -0.25
N GLU A 584 23.78 -21.52 -0.04
CA GLU A 584 24.57 -21.00 1.09
C GLU A 584 23.90 -19.78 1.70
N VAL A 585 24.19 -19.48 2.97
CA VAL A 585 23.71 -18.26 3.60
C VAL A 585 24.55 -17.08 3.11
N HIS A 586 23.90 -16.06 2.55
CA HIS A 586 24.54 -14.84 2.06
C HIS A 586 24.63 -13.76 3.13
N GLU A 587 23.52 -13.47 3.78
CA GLU A 587 23.36 -12.34 4.70
C GLU A 587 22.26 -12.66 5.71
N VAL A 588 22.42 -12.14 6.93
CA VAL A 588 21.43 -12.25 7.99
C VAL A 588 21.07 -10.84 8.42
N ILE A 589 19.78 -10.51 8.31
CA ILE A 589 19.23 -9.20 8.64
C ILE A 589 18.28 -9.36 9.82
N LEU A 590 18.39 -8.48 10.81
CA LEU A 590 17.49 -8.39 11.96
C LEU A 590 16.57 -7.18 11.81
N SER A 591 15.28 -7.38 12.06
CA SER A 591 14.27 -6.31 12.03
C SER A 591 13.29 -6.48 13.20
N THR A 592 12.54 -5.43 13.49
CA THR A 592 11.35 -5.47 14.37
C THR A 592 10.09 -5.19 13.54
N THR A 593 8.92 -5.18 14.20
CA THR A 593 7.62 -4.99 13.53
C THR A 593 7.50 -3.64 12.81
N HIS A 594 8.05 -2.57 13.37
CA HIS A 594 8.04 -1.22 12.79
C HIS A 594 9.46 -0.70 12.49
N GLY A 595 10.50 -1.45 12.85
CA GLY A 595 11.90 -1.05 12.72
C GLY A 595 12.52 -1.32 11.34
N PRO A 596 13.68 -0.71 11.06
CA PRO A 596 14.45 -0.97 9.85
C PRO A 596 15.14 -2.35 9.91
N GLY A 597 15.45 -2.90 8.74
CA GLY A 597 16.28 -4.11 8.64
C GLY A 597 17.77 -3.79 8.78
N ILE A 598 18.41 -4.35 9.80
CA ILE A 598 19.83 -4.14 10.14
C ILE A 598 20.64 -5.40 9.79
N SER A 599 21.68 -5.26 8.96
CA SER A 599 22.57 -6.36 8.60
C SER A 599 23.52 -6.71 9.75
N LEU A 600 23.63 -7.99 10.10
CA LEU A 600 24.44 -8.45 11.24
C LEU A 600 25.84 -8.89 10.80
N ASN A 601 26.87 -8.49 11.55
CA ASN A 601 28.27 -8.88 11.32
C ASN A 601 28.63 -10.28 11.88
N GLY A 602 27.74 -10.87 12.70
CA GLY A 602 27.94 -12.18 13.34
C GLY A 602 28.60 -12.12 14.71
N ASN A 603 29.05 -10.95 15.16
CA ASN A 603 29.58 -10.71 16.50
C ASN A 603 28.46 -10.32 17.47
N LEU A 604 28.65 -10.67 18.75
CA LEU A 604 27.73 -10.24 19.80
C LEU A 604 27.93 -8.76 20.15
N LYS A 605 29.17 -8.30 20.18
CA LYS A 605 29.59 -6.92 20.44
C LYS A 605 30.78 -6.58 19.56
N ASP A 606 30.96 -5.29 19.28
CA ASP A 606 32.17 -4.79 18.64
C ASP A 606 33.23 -4.40 19.68
N ALA A 607 34.51 -4.59 19.34
CA ALA A 607 35.63 -4.44 20.28
C ALA A 607 35.82 -3.01 20.82
N GLU A 608 35.29 -2.02 20.11
CA GLU A 608 35.45 -0.58 20.39
C GLU A 608 34.24 0.02 21.13
N GLU A 609 33.19 -0.76 21.37
CA GLU A 609 31.90 -0.24 21.81
C GLU A 609 31.71 -0.33 23.34
N LYS A 610 31.30 0.78 23.97
CA LYS A 610 31.07 0.88 25.43
C LYS A 610 29.77 0.21 25.91
N ILE A 611 29.01 -0.46 25.04
CA ILE A 611 27.71 -1.02 25.38
C ILE A 611 27.87 -2.38 26.06
N THR A 612 27.34 -2.49 27.26
CA THR A 612 27.24 -3.73 28.03
C THR A 612 25.87 -4.40 27.77
N PRO A 613 25.79 -5.72 27.49
CA PRO A 613 24.55 -6.49 27.35
C PRO A 613 23.64 -6.36 28.55
N GLU A 614 24.25 -6.12 29.72
CA GLU A 614 23.59 -5.84 30.97
C GLU A 614 22.78 -4.53 30.91
N ALA A 615 23.26 -3.52 30.18
CA ALA A 615 22.49 -2.29 29.94
C ALA A 615 21.30 -2.50 28.99
N LEU A 616 21.33 -3.57 28.18
CA LEU A 616 20.25 -3.95 27.28
C LEU A 616 19.38 -5.09 27.87
N SER A 617 19.66 -5.60 29.06
CA SER A 617 18.81 -6.63 29.69
C SER A 617 17.70 -6.03 30.56
N SER A 618 17.89 -4.82 31.09
CA SER A 618 16.83 -4.05 31.74
C SER A 618 15.92 -3.41 30.69
N ILE A 619 14.68 -3.89 30.62
CA ILE A 619 13.62 -3.28 29.82
C ILE A 619 13.35 -1.89 30.42
N MET A 620 13.51 -0.81 29.64
CA MET A 620 12.98 0.51 29.98
C MET A 620 11.49 0.57 29.65
#